data_AF-A0A4P7KWS1-F1
#
_entry.id   AF-A0A4P7KWS1-F1
#
_cell.length_a   1.000
_cell.length_b   1.000
_cell.length_c   1.000
_cell.angle_alpha   90.00
_cell.angle_beta   90.00
_cell.angle_gamma   90.00
#
_symmetry.space_group_name_H-M   'P 1'
#
loop_
_entity.id
_entity.type
_entity.pdbx_description
1 polymer ?
#
loop_
_entity_poly.entity_id
_entity_poly.type
_entity_poly.pdbx_seq_one_letter_code
_entity_poly.pdbx_strand_id
1 'polypeptide(L)'
;MATFQLAGLPSMQVSNQTAGGLGLPVAPQYAESPNTGVMLAQGIGSIYDNLQAREKKQSEADFMKSFGQAYAVNDRDAMKQLAAAHPEQIERLQKGMGFIDQDRNQMIGQAAMDLRLAAKSGDQSLMSSLQKNAPILNQMGLSPEEAFLSFKQDPKQFDQITDLIGMHALGPEKYFDIQDKIEGRDIDRNKLAETERSNRASESLTQRGQNISAQNAALDREIKRAELASKSLDRQAQKETDDLRRQELEQKIEANKQKLNEAKEKKNQTQTQAKLALDNGVQQLDRLAQEAKAIRDNPSLWRTTGVPGRFYNFPGSAADDIDAQLESLRSQTGFAVLQAMRDASKTGGALGNVSNFEVQQLQANLGNISGKQSTEAMRKNLNKIINYAEGVKKRVSDAFKRNYPDFKPVETTEINNVDSSNISDDELLNKYLPR
;
A
#
# COMPACT_ATOMS: atom_id res chain seq x y z
N MET A 1 -40.54 26.85 22.55
CA MET A 1 -40.18 27.84 23.58
C MET A 1 -39.48 27.12 24.72
N ALA A 2 -38.19 27.36 24.90
CA ALA A 2 -37.46 27.14 26.14
C ALA A 2 -36.14 27.91 26.00
N THR A 3 -36.20 29.14 26.49
CA THR A 3 -35.07 30.06 26.69
C THR A 3 -34.25 29.59 27.88
N PHE A 4 -32.94 29.42 27.69
CA PHE A 4 -32.01 29.34 28.82
C PHE A 4 -31.05 30.52 28.75
N GLN A 5 -31.26 31.43 29.70
CA GLN A 5 -30.51 32.63 30.02
C GLN A 5 -29.13 32.26 30.57
N LEU A 6 -28.09 32.87 29.99
CA LEU A 6 -26.77 32.96 30.60
C LEU A 6 -26.76 34.14 31.57
N ALA A 7 -26.65 33.89 32.87
CA ALA A 7 -26.39 34.93 33.85
C ALA A 7 -25.50 34.40 34.98
N GLY A 8 -24.35 35.05 35.13
CA GLY A 8 -23.68 35.32 36.40
C GLY A 8 -22.93 34.17 37.05
N LEU A 9 -21.61 34.33 37.19
CA LEU A 9 -20.87 34.30 38.47
C LEU A 9 -19.38 34.63 38.19
N PRO A 10 -18.61 35.06 39.20
CA PRO A 10 -17.77 36.25 39.15
C PRO A 10 -16.28 35.92 38.94
N SER A 11 -15.57 36.90 38.39
CA SER A 11 -14.11 36.97 38.40
C SER A 11 -13.59 37.05 39.84
N MET A 12 -13.00 35.95 40.35
CA MET A 12 -12.09 36.02 41.48
C MET A 12 -10.65 36.09 40.99
N GLN A 13 -10.08 37.27 41.22
CA GLN A 13 -8.65 37.53 41.26
C GLN A 13 -7.96 36.65 42.31
N VAL A 14 -6.77 36.15 41.97
CA VAL A 14 -5.68 36.08 42.95
C VAL A 14 -4.52 36.91 42.39
N SER A 15 -4.41 38.12 42.94
CA SER A 15 -3.21 38.94 42.90
C SER A 15 -2.14 38.34 43.80
N ASN A 16 -0.91 38.22 43.30
CA ASN A 16 0.28 38.56 44.08
C ASN A 16 1.43 38.92 43.12
N GLN A 17 1.54 40.20 42.76
CA GLN A 17 2.56 41.13 43.24
C GLN A 17 3.92 40.99 42.55
N THR A 18 4.08 41.75 41.47
CA THR A 18 5.25 42.62 41.26
C THR A 18 4.78 43.79 40.40
N ALA A 19 4.24 44.81 41.06
CA ALA A 19 3.89 46.08 40.44
C ALA A 19 4.71 47.18 41.11
N GLY A 20 5.24 48.08 40.29
CA GLY A 20 5.90 49.30 40.73
C GLY A 20 5.93 50.31 39.59
N GLY A 21 4.77 50.89 39.29
CA GLY A 21 4.67 52.11 38.50
C GLY A 21 4.79 53.35 39.40
N LEU A 22 5.62 54.31 38.95
CA LEU A 22 5.53 55.77 39.08
C LEU A 22 5.12 56.42 40.44
N GLY A 23 6.06 57.12 41.10
CA GLY A 23 5.79 58.42 41.76
C GLY A 23 6.53 58.83 43.06
N LEU A 24 7.45 59.83 42.92
CA LEU A 24 7.78 60.99 43.79
C LEU A 24 8.48 60.76 45.17
N PRO A 25 9.53 61.56 45.55
CA PRO A 25 9.41 62.99 45.84
C PRO A 25 10.54 63.92 45.34
N VAL A 26 10.21 65.21 45.38
CA VAL A 26 11.05 66.43 45.27
C VAL A 26 12.22 66.46 46.25
N ALA A 27 13.39 66.93 45.79
CA ALA A 27 14.45 67.49 46.63
C ALA A 27 14.60 69.00 46.32
N PRO A 28 14.87 69.86 47.31
CA PRO A 28 14.88 71.30 47.16
C PRO A 28 16.10 71.80 46.38
N GLN A 29 15.90 72.95 45.74
CA GLN A 29 16.88 73.78 45.08
C GLN A 29 18.02 74.18 46.02
N TYR A 30 19.25 74.18 45.50
CA TYR A 30 20.15 75.32 45.73
C TYR A 30 20.47 75.92 44.36
N ALA A 31 20.14 77.20 44.25
CA ALA A 31 20.46 78.05 43.14
C ALA A 31 21.98 78.29 43.09
N GLU A 32 22.56 78.15 41.91
CA GLU A 32 23.65 79.04 41.50
C GLU A 32 23.22 79.76 40.22
N SER A 33 23.02 81.07 40.39
CA SER A 33 22.79 82.05 39.33
C SER A 33 24.01 82.17 38.40
N PRO A 34 23.82 82.78 37.22
CA PRO A 34 24.27 82.24 35.94
C PRO A 34 25.60 82.80 35.45
N ASN A 35 26.37 81.97 34.73
CA ASN A 35 27.39 82.50 33.81
C ASN A 35 26.74 82.76 32.44
N THR A 36 26.26 83.98 32.27
CA THR A 36 25.68 84.54 31.03
C THR A 36 26.63 84.51 29.83
N GLY A 37 27.90 84.13 30.00
CA GLY A 37 28.87 83.93 28.91
C GLY A 37 28.75 82.60 28.15
N VAL A 38 28.04 81.59 28.68
CA VAL A 38 27.95 80.24 28.03
C VAL A 38 26.66 80.05 27.23
N MET A 39 25.65 80.89 27.43
CA MET A 39 24.34 80.75 26.79
C MET A 39 24.30 81.18 25.30
N LEU A 40 25.30 81.93 24.80
CA LEU A 40 25.32 82.36 23.40
C LEU A 40 25.94 81.29 22.46
N ALA A 41 26.82 80.42 22.96
CA ALA A 41 27.46 79.38 22.14
C ALA A 41 26.60 78.11 21.98
N GLN A 42 25.67 77.84 22.91
CA GLN A 42 24.77 76.68 22.83
C GLN A 42 23.55 76.90 21.89
N GLY A 43 23.23 78.15 21.57
CA GLY A 43 22.14 78.47 20.63
C GLY A 43 22.42 78.06 19.19
N ILE A 44 23.68 78.09 18.75
CA ILE A 44 24.05 77.73 17.36
C ILE A 44 24.24 76.21 17.22
N GLY A 45 24.80 75.53 18.24
CA GLY A 45 24.96 74.06 18.22
C GLY A 45 23.64 73.29 18.18
N SER A 46 22.61 73.76 18.90
CA SER A 46 21.30 73.11 18.96
C SER A 46 20.46 73.20 17.67
N ILE A 47 20.79 74.12 16.75
CA ILE A 47 20.16 74.21 15.42
C ILE A 47 20.83 73.21 14.45
N TYR A 48 22.15 73.05 14.51
CA TYR A 48 22.88 72.06 13.70
C TYR A 48 22.53 70.61 14.12
N ASP A 49 22.37 70.36 15.42
CA ASP A 49 21.97 69.04 15.92
C ASP A 49 20.52 68.69 15.58
N ASN A 50 19.59 69.66 15.62
CA ASN A 50 18.19 69.44 15.24
C ASN A 50 17.97 69.31 13.73
N LEU A 51 18.80 69.95 12.89
CA LEU A 51 18.71 69.82 11.43
C LEU A 51 19.22 68.46 10.95
N GLN A 52 20.38 68.00 11.46
CA GLN A 52 20.88 66.64 11.18
C GLN A 52 19.93 65.57 11.70
N ALA A 53 19.29 65.77 12.85
CA ALA A 53 18.30 64.84 13.39
C ALA A 53 17.03 64.74 12.52
N ARG A 54 16.63 65.84 11.85
CA ARG A 54 15.50 65.83 10.91
C ARG A 54 15.86 65.18 9.57
N GLU A 55 17.04 65.46 9.02
CA GLU A 55 17.51 64.81 7.79
C GLU A 55 17.65 63.29 7.97
N LYS A 56 18.20 62.84 9.10
CA LYS A 56 18.31 61.40 9.42
C LYS A 56 16.94 60.73 9.53
N LYS A 57 15.97 61.37 10.18
CA LYS A 57 14.59 60.85 10.29
C LYS A 57 13.87 60.78 8.94
N GLN A 58 14.09 61.75 8.06
CA GLN A 58 13.47 61.78 6.74
C GLN A 58 14.09 60.73 5.82
N SER A 59 15.42 60.60 5.82
CA SER A 59 16.15 59.55 5.10
C SER A 59 15.73 58.14 5.53
N GLU A 60 15.52 57.92 6.83
CA GLU A 60 15.02 56.64 7.35
C GLU A 60 13.58 56.34 6.91
N ALA A 61 12.71 57.35 6.88
CA ALA A 61 11.33 57.20 6.40
C ALA A 61 11.28 56.91 4.89
N ASP A 62 12.11 57.59 4.09
CA ASP A 62 12.21 57.39 2.65
C ASP A 62 12.80 56.00 2.32
N PHE A 63 13.78 55.54 3.10
CA PHE A 63 14.27 54.17 3.01
C PHE A 63 13.17 53.15 3.34
N MET A 64 12.46 53.30 4.46
CA MET A 64 11.42 52.33 4.84
C MET A 64 10.34 52.21 3.76
N LYS A 65 9.96 53.32 3.12
CA LYS A 65 8.99 53.35 2.03
C LYS A 65 9.50 52.63 0.78
N SER A 66 10.71 52.96 0.32
CA SER A 66 11.32 52.38 -0.88
C SER A 66 11.71 50.91 -0.70
N PHE A 67 12.22 50.54 0.48
CA PHE A 67 12.46 49.16 0.88
C PHE A 67 11.17 48.35 0.88
N GLY A 68 10.09 48.88 1.47
CA GLY A 68 8.78 48.21 1.47
C GLY A 68 8.21 48.01 0.07
N GLN A 69 8.39 48.99 -0.83
CA GLN A 69 7.99 48.88 -2.23
C GLN A 69 8.80 47.82 -2.97
N ALA A 70 10.13 47.85 -2.87
CA ALA A 70 11.02 46.86 -3.49
C ALA A 70 10.75 45.44 -2.96
N TYR A 71 10.48 45.32 -1.66
CA TYR A 71 10.15 44.05 -1.00
C TYR A 71 8.81 43.49 -1.49
N ALA A 72 7.78 44.36 -1.63
CA ALA A 72 6.44 43.94 -2.04
C ALA A 72 6.37 43.41 -3.49
N VAL A 73 7.25 43.87 -4.38
CA VAL A 73 7.30 43.43 -5.79
C VAL A 73 8.44 42.45 -6.09
N ASN A 74 9.16 41.97 -5.06
CA ASN A 74 10.32 41.08 -5.21
C ASN A 74 11.44 41.66 -6.12
N ASP A 75 11.65 42.99 -6.10
CA ASP A 75 12.61 43.68 -6.97
C ASP A 75 14.03 43.72 -6.34
N ARG A 76 14.91 42.87 -6.87
CA ARG A 76 16.29 42.74 -6.42
C ARG A 76 17.17 43.91 -6.85
N ASP A 77 16.90 44.53 -7.98
CA ASP A 77 17.74 45.62 -8.48
C ASP A 77 17.42 46.92 -7.76
N ALA A 78 16.16 47.14 -7.39
CA ALA A 78 15.78 48.19 -6.44
C ALA A 78 16.46 47.99 -5.07
N MET A 79 16.52 46.76 -4.54
CA MET A 79 17.22 46.47 -3.28
C MET A 79 18.73 46.72 -3.35
N LYS A 80 19.39 46.43 -4.48
CA LYS A 80 20.81 46.75 -4.69
C LYS A 80 21.05 48.26 -4.78
N GLN A 81 20.17 48.99 -5.45
CA GLN A 81 20.24 50.45 -5.52
C GLN A 81 20.04 51.08 -4.14
N LEU A 82 19.12 50.55 -3.34
CA LEU A 82 18.93 50.94 -1.94
C LEU A 82 20.17 50.64 -1.09
N ALA A 83 20.85 49.51 -1.31
CA ALA A 83 22.09 49.18 -0.62
C ALA A 83 23.24 50.13 -0.95
N ALA A 84 23.30 50.62 -2.20
CA ALA A 84 24.29 51.60 -2.63
C ALA A 84 24.00 53.00 -2.06
N ALA A 85 22.72 53.37 -1.91
CA ALA A 85 22.29 54.65 -1.34
C ALA A 85 22.33 54.69 0.20
N HIS A 86 22.15 53.55 0.86
CA HIS A 86 22.04 53.41 2.32
C HIS A 86 23.00 52.32 2.87
N PRO A 87 24.32 52.56 2.85
CA PRO A 87 25.31 51.58 3.29
C PRO A 87 25.15 51.15 4.76
N GLU A 88 24.57 52.01 5.60
CA GLU A 88 24.28 51.75 7.02
C GLU A 88 23.14 50.73 7.25
N GLN A 89 22.34 50.42 6.23
CA GLN A 89 21.20 49.49 6.32
C GLN A 89 21.39 48.21 5.49
N ILE A 90 22.61 47.96 5.01
CA ILE A 90 22.97 46.78 4.22
C ILE A 90 22.56 45.47 4.90
N GLU A 91 22.67 45.34 6.22
CA GLU A 91 22.30 44.12 6.94
C GLU A 91 20.79 43.82 6.83
N ARG A 92 19.94 44.85 6.97
CA ARG A 92 18.48 44.73 6.79
C ARG A 92 18.13 44.41 5.34
N LEU A 93 18.82 45.02 4.39
CA LEU A 93 18.68 44.76 2.96
C LEU A 93 19.10 43.33 2.58
N GLN A 94 20.22 42.85 3.11
CA GLN A 94 20.70 41.47 2.91
C GLN A 94 19.70 40.46 3.45
N LYS A 95 19.16 40.71 4.64
CA LYS A 95 18.11 39.87 5.23
C LYS A 95 16.83 39.89 4.39
N GLY A 96 16.41 41.07 3.90
CA GLY A 96 15.28 41.21 2.99
C GLY A 96 15.47 40.46 1.67
N MET A 97 16.64 40.61 1.04
CA MET A 97 17.03 39.89 -0.17
C MET A 97 17.03 38.37 0.04
N GLY A 98 17.48 37.88 1.20
CA GLY A 98 17.44 36.46 1.53
C GLY A 98 16.03 35.87 1.51
N PHE A 99 15.03 36.60 2.01
CA PHE A 99 13.62 36.17 1.95
C PHE A 99 13.06 36.22 0.52
N ILE A 100 13.38 37.27 -0.24
CA ILE A 100 12.96 37.42 -1.65
C ILE A 100 13.55 36.29 -2.50
N ASP A 101 14.84 35.98 -2.33
CA ASP A 101 15.51 34.90 -3.04
C ASP A 101 14.95 33.54 -2.61
N GLN A 102 14.64 33.34 -1.32
CA GLN A 102 14.01 32.10 -0.85
C GLN A 102 12.62 31.90 -1.45
N ASP A 103 11.77 32.93 -1.48
CA ASP A 103 10.41 32.87 -2.03
C ASP A 103 10.44 32.62 -3.55
N ARG A 104 11.27 33.38 -4.28
CA ARG A 104 11.47 33.17 -5.72
C ARG A 104 11.98 31.76 -6.02
N ASN A 105 12.98 31.30 -5.28
CA ASN A 105 13.55 29.97 -5.47
C ASN A 105 12.54 28.86 -5.12
N GLN A 106 11.66 29.07 -4.14
CA GLN A 106 10.56 28.16 -3.86
C GLN A 106 9.58 28.08 -5.04
N MET A 107 9.20 29.23 -5.61
CA MET A 107 8.31 29.26 -6.77
C MET A 107 8.92 28.59 -8.00
N ILE A 108 10.20 28.87 -8.30
CA ILE A 108 10.93 28.24 -9.41
C ILE A 108 11.04 26.72 -9.19
N GLY A 109 11.36 26.31 -7.96
CA GLY A 109 11.44 24.91 -7.59
C GLY A 109 10.11 24.17 -7.72
N GLN A 110 9.02 24.78 -7.25
CA GLN A 110 7.67 24.23 -7.39
C GLN A 110 7.25 24.16 -8.85
N ALA A 111 7.53 25.19 -9.64
CA ALA A 111 7.25 25.19 -11.08
C ALA A 111 7.99 24.06 -11.80
N ALA A 112 9.28 23.87 -11.52
CA ALA A 112 10.06 22.77 -12.09
C ALA A 112 9.46 21.39 -11.75
N MET A 113 9.04 21.19 -10.50
CA MET A 113 8.39 19.95 -10.06
C MET A 113 7.01 19.74 -10.71
N ASP A 114 6.18 20.78 -10.77
CA ASP A 114 4.86 20.76 -11.39
C ASP A 114 4.97 20.42 -12.88
N LEU A 115 5.97 21.00 -13.57
CA LEU A 115 6.22 20.73 -14.98
C LEU A 115 6.67 19.28 -15.21
N ARG A 116 7.57 18.77 -14.38
CA ARG A 116 8.02 17.37 -14.44
C ARG A 116 6.88 16.38 -14.17
N LEU A 117 6.06 16.64 -13.16
CA LEU A 117 4.90 15.79 -12.84
C LEU A 117 3.87 15.81 -13.98
N ALA A 118 3.61 16.99 -14.54
CA ALA A 118 2.69 17.15 -15.65
C ALA A 118 3.20 16.49 -16.93
N ALA A 119 4.50 16.53 -17.20
CA ALA A 119 5.15 15.81 -18.31
C ALA A 119 4.93 14.30 -18.20
N LYS A 120 5.08 13.72 -17.00
CA LYS A 120 4.77 12.30 -16.75
C LYS A 120 3.29 11.97 -16.90
N SER A 121 2.41 12.94 -16.65
CA SER A 121 0.95 12.78 -16.71
C SER A 121 0.39 12.93 -18.14
N GLY A 122 1.22 13.33 -19.11
CA GLY A 122 0.86 13.45 -20.52
C GLY A 122 0.69 14.89 -21.02
N ASP A 123 0.58 15.03 -22.35
CA ASP A 123 0.67 16.30 -23.07
C ASP A 123 -0.31 17.39 -22.58
N GLN A 124 -1.56 17.02 -22.32
CA GLN A 124 -2.60 17.97 -21.91
C GLN A 124 -2.31 18.56 -20.53
N SER A 125 -1.83 17.71 -19.60
CA SER A 125 -1.42 18.14 -18.27
C SER A 125 -0.22 19.05 -18.35
N LEU A 126 0.76 18.71 -19.20
CA LEU A 126 1.96 19.51 -19.40
C LEU A 126 1.65 20.90 -19.96
N MET A 127 0.82 21.01 -21.01
CA MET A 127 0.44 22.32 -21.56
C MET A 127 -0.25 23.21 -20.53
N SER A 128 -1.13 22.65 -19.71
CA SER A 128 -1.77 23.40 -18.62
C SER A 128 -0.75 23.87 -17.57
N SER A 129 0.21 23.02 -17.22
CA SER A 129 1.28 23.35 -16.26
C SER A 129 2.24 24.41 -16.82
N LEU A 130 2.58 24.35 -18.11
CA LEU A 130 3.40 25.35 -18.80
C LEU A 130 2.71 26.71 -18.84
N GLN A 131 1.41 26.75 -19.16
CA GLN A 131 0.62 27.98 -19.12
C GLN A 131 0.51 28.55 -17.70
N LYS A 132 0.27 27.70 -16.71
CA LYS A 132 0.22 28.08 -15.28
C LYS A 132 1.54 28.72 -14.83
N ASN A 133 2.68 28.19 -15.28
CA ASN A 133 4.02 28.64 -14.91
C ASN A 133 4.64 29.63 -15.92
N ALA A 134 3.86 30.16 -16.87
CA ALA A 134 4.35 31.07 -17.92
C ALA A 134 5.15 32.28 -17.40
N PRO A 135 4.78 32.94 -16.28
CA PRO A 135 5.56 34.06 -15.76
C PRO A 135 7.01 33.68 -15.41
N ILE A 136 7.21 32.47 -14.85
CA ILE A 136 8.52 31.95 -14.46
C ILE A 136 9.32 31.52 -15.70
N LEU A 137 8.65 30.89 -16.67
CA LEU A 137 9.27 30.49 -17.95
C LEU A 137 9.76 31.72 -18.73
N ASN A 138 8.93 32.76 -18.81
CA ASN A 138 9.27 34.01 -19.49
C ASN A 138 10.46 34.72 -18.83
N GLN A 139 10.58 34.65 -17.49
CA GLN A 139 11.76 35.15 -16.77
C GLN A 139 13.05 34.39 -17.12
N MET A 140 12.93 33.12 -17.51
CA MET A 140 14.03 32.30 -18.01
C MET A 140 14.23 32.41 -19.53
N GLY A 141 13.47 33.26 -20.21
CA GLY A 141 13.56 33.49 -21.65
C GLY A 141 12.91 32.41 -22.51
N LEU A 142 11.98 31.63 -21.97
CA LEU A 142 11.27 30.56 -22.68
C LEU A 142 9.76 30.82 -22.68
N SER A 143 9.12 30.72 -23.85
CA SER A 143 7.64 30.70 -23.91
C SER A 143 7.08 29.31 -23.55
N PRO A 144 5.83 29.22 -23.05
CA PRO A 144 5.15 27.96 -22.83
C PRO A 144 5.12 27.05 -24.08
N GLU A 145 4.96 27.64 -25.26
CA GLU A 145 4.92 26.93 -26.54
C GLU A 145 6.29 26.36 -26.92
N GLU A 146 7.37 27.13 -26.75
CA GLU A 146 8.74 26.66 -26.98
C GLU A 146 9.15 25.58 -26.00
N ALA A 147 8.77 25.72 -24.73
CA ALA A 147 9.04 24.71 -23.71
C ALA A 147 8.28 23.40 -23.99
N PHE A 148 7.05 23.47 -24.49
CA PHE A 148 6.29 22.29 -24.93
C PHE A 148 6.92 21.63 -26.17
N LEU A 149 7.36 22.43 -27.15
CA LEU A 149 8.07 21.93 -28.32
C LEU A 149 9.39 21.24 -27.93
N SER A 150 10.14 21.81 -26.98
CA SER A 150 11.35 21.21 -26.43
C SER A 150 11.06 19.86 -25.79
N PHE A 151 9.99 19.74 -24.99
CA PHE A 151 9.54 18.44 -24.46
C PHE A 151 9.18 17.44 -25.56
N LYS A 152 8.48 17.88 -26.61
CA LYS A 152 8.11 17.01 -27.74
C LYS A 152 9.32 16.51 -28.52
N GLN A 153 10.36 17.32 -28.61
CA GLN A 153 11.58 16.99 -29.33
C GLN A 153 12.48 16.05 -28.52
N ASP A 154 12.71 16.34 -27.25
CA ASP A 154 13.48 15.49 -26.35
C ASP A 154 12.90 15.51 -24.92
N PRO A 155 12.05 14.52 -24.60
CA PRO A 155 11.46 14.40 -23.26
C PRO A 155 12.50 14.20 -22.15
N LYS A 156 13.62 13.52 -22.45
CA LYS A 156 14.65 13.23 -21.44
C LYS A 156 15.45 14.49 -21.12
N GLN A 157 15.77 15.27 -22.14
CA GLN A 157 16.45 16.55 -21.95
C GLN A 157 15.58 17.52 -21.15
N PHE A 158 14.27 17.53 -21.40
CA PHE A 158 13.32 18.32 -20.62
C PHE A 158 13.32 17.92 -19.13
N ASP A 159 13.29 16.62 -18.82
CA ASP A 159 13.38 16.11 -17.44
C ASP A 159 14.69 16.54 -16.77
N GLN A 160 15.82 16.45 -17.46
CA GLN A 160 17.12 16.87 -16.92
C GLN A 160 17.18 18.36 -16.62
N ILE A 161 16.60 19.19 -17.49
CA ILE A 161 16.55 20.64 -17.32
C ILE A 161 15.66 20.99 -16.12
N THR A 162 14.48 20.37 -16.01
CA THR A 162 13.59 20.60 -14.88
C THR A 162 14.18 20.10 -13.55
N ASP A 163 14.88 18.96 -13.55
CA ASP A 163 15.64 18.47 -12.40
C ASP A 163 16.71 19.47 -11.97
N LEU A 164 17.50 19.99 -12.91
CA LEU A 164 18.55 20.96 -12.62
C LEU A 164 17.99 22.28 -12.07
N ILE A 165 16.90 22.79 -12.65
CA ILE A 165 16.22 24.00 -12.17
C ILE A 165 15.69 23.78 -10.75
N GLY A 166 15.02 22.65 -10.51
CA GLY A 166 14.48 22.30 -9.20
C GLY A 166 15.56 22.17 -8.14
N MET A 167 16.67 21.48 -8.45
CA MET A 167 17.82 21.35 -7.55
C MET A 167 18.53 22.67 -7.31
N HIS A 168 18.69 23.51 -8.34
CA HIS A 168 19.36 24.80 -8.19
C HIS A 168 18.54 25.76 -7.32
N ALA A 169 17.21 25.72 -7.46
CA ALA A 169 16.31 26.60 -6.72
C ALA A 169 16.08 26.11 -5.27
N LEU A 170 15.74 24.83 -5.07
CA LEU A 170 15.37 24.30 -3.74
C LEU A 170 16.55 23.78 -2.92
N GLY A 171 17.68 23.52 -3.57
CA GLY A 171 18.77 22.71 -3.03
C GLY A 171 18.48 21.22 -3.18
N PRO A 172 19.53 20.38 -3.27
CA PRO A 172 19.40 18.95 -3.56
C PRO A 172 18.59 18.20 -2.49
N GLU A 173 18.82 18.46 -1.20
CA GLU A 173 18.11 17.79 -0.10
C GLU A 173 16.59 17.97 -0.21
N LYS A 174 16.11 19.22 -0.29
CA LYS A 174 14.68 19.51 -0.38
C LYS A 174 14.06 18.99 -1.69
N TYR A 175 14.82 19.02 -2.79
CA TYR A 175 14.35 18.50 -4.09
C TYR A 175 14.08 16.99 -4.01
N PHE A 176 15.06 16.22 -3.53
CA PHE A 176 14.93 14.77 -3.41
C PHE A 176 13.93 14.35 -2.33
N ASP A 177 13.81 15.09 -1.23
CA ASP A 177 12.78 14.84 -0.21
C ASP A 177 11.34 14.95 -0.78
N ILE A 178 11.10 15.93 -1.64
CA ILE A 178 9.79 16.11 -2.28
C ILE A 178 9.57 15.00 -3.31
N GLN A 179 10.60 14.64 -4.06
CA GLN A 179 10.55 13.57 -5.04
C GLN A 179 10.23 12.22 -4.39
N ASP A 180 10.93 11.86 -3.30
CA ASP A 180 10.69 10.65 -2.52
C ASP A 180 9.26 10.61 -1.97
N LYS A 181 8.70 11.76 -1.52
CA LYS A 181 7.30 11.85 -1.09
C LYS A 181 6.30 11.65 -2.23
N ILE A 182 6.61 12.10 -3.44
CA ILE A 182 5.76 11.88 -4.62
C ILE A 182 5.77 10.38 -4.96
N GLU A 183 6.96 9.78 -5.05
CA GLU A 183 7.12 8.36 -5.35
C GLU A 183 6.49 7.48 -4.27
N GLY A 184 6.63 7.84 -2.99
CA GLY A 184 5.96 7.18 -1.87
C GLY A 184 4.43 7.19 -1.99
N ARG A 185 3.84 8.33 -2.41
CA ARG A 185 2.38 8.43 -2.62
C ARG A 185 1.89 7.57 -3.78
N ASP A 186 2.66 7.44 -4.85
CA ASP A 186 2.33 6.56 -5.96
C ASP A 186 2.41 5.08 -5.55
N ILE A 187 3.41 4.71 -4.75
CA ILE A 187 3.51 3.37 -4.16
C ILE A 187 2.30 3.10 -3.26
N ASP A 188 1.91 4.03 -2.39
CA ASP A 188 0.75 3.88 -1.50
C ASP A 188 -0.56 3.74 -2.29
N ARG A 189 -0.74 4.52 -3.37
CA ARG A 189 -1.90 4.41 -4.25
C ARG A 189 -1.95 3.05 -4.94
N ASN A 190 -0.82 2.56 -5.45
CA ASN A 190 -0.73 1.24 -6.06
C ASN A 190 -1.01 0.12 -5.06
N LYS A 191 -0.50 0.25 -3.83
CA LYS A 191 -0.77 -0.70 -2.73
C LYS A 191 -2.25 -0.71 -2.35
N LEU A 192 -2.89 0.45 -2.28
CA LEU A 192 -4.33 0.54 -2.03
C LEU A 192 -5.14 -0.12 -3.16
N ALA A 193 -4.82 0.18 -4.42
CA ALA A 193 -5.47 -0.43 -5.57
C ALA A 193 -5.30 -1.96 -5.61
N GLU A 194 -4.12 -2.48 -5.23
CA GLU A 194 -3.89 -3.92 -5.11
C GLU A 194 -4.64 -4.53 -3.94
N THR A 195 -4.72 -3.82 -2.81
CA THR A 195 -5.51 -4.24 -1.64
C THR A 195 -6.99 -4.34 -1.99
N GLU A 196 -7.55 -3.36 -2.70
CA GLU A 196 -8.94 -3.42 -3.17
C GLU A 196 -9.18 -4.61 -4.13
N ARG A 197 -8.27 -4.85 -5.08
CA ARG A 197 -8.36 -6.03 -5.96
C ARG A 197 -8.33 -7.34 -5.16
N SER A 198 -7.43 -7.45 -4.19
CA SER A 198 -7.29 -8.61 -3.31
C SER A 198 -8.55 -8.84 -2.46
N ASN A 199 -9.14 -7.76 -1.92
CA ASN A 199 -10.37 -7.83 -1.14
C ASN A 199 -11.55 -8.30 -2.00
N ARG A 200 -11.75 -7.71 -3.19
CA ARG A 200 -12.81 -8.13 -4.13
C ARG A 200 -12.65 -9.60 -4.56
N ALA A 201 -11.42 -10.03 -4.84
CA ALA A 201 -11.14 -11.43 -5.16
C ALA A 201 -11.48 -12.35 -3.98
N SER A 202 -11.17 -11.94 -2.75
CA SER A 202 -11.47 -12.69 -1.53
C SER A 202 -12.98 -12.83 -1.31
N GLU A 203 -13.74 -11.74 -1.47
CA GLU A 203 -15.21 -11.74 -1.37
C GLU A 203 -15.87 -12.65 -2.40
N SER A 204 -15.42 -12.60 -3.66
CA SER A 204 -15.91 -13.48 -4.73
C SER A 204 -15.70 -14.95 -4.42
N LEU A 205 -14.52 -15.31 -3.90
CA LEU A 205 -14.22 -16.67 -3.49
C LEU A 205 -15.04 -17.10 -2.25
N THR A 206 -15.32 -16.20 -1.32
CA THR A 206 -16.20 -16.47 -0.17
C THR A 206 -17.64 -16.74 -0.62
N GLN A 207 -18.20 -15.93 -1.53
CA GLN A 207 -19.52 -16.15 -2.09
C GLN A 207 -19.61 -17.49 -2.84
N ARG A 208 -18.59 -17.80 -3.66
CA ARG A 208 -18.49 -19.11 -4.32
C ARG A 208 -18.43 -20.25 -3.30
N GLY A 209 -17.71 -20.04 -2.20
CA GLY A 209 -17.66 -20.98 -1.09
C GLY A 209 -19.04 -21.29 -0.51
N GLN A 210 -19.82 -20.26 -0.21
CA GLN A 210 -21.19 -20.40 0.29
C GLN A 210 -22.11 -21.08 -0.73
N ASN A 211 -21.98 -20.74 -2.02
CA ASN A 211 -22.77 -21.34 -3.09
C ASN A 211 -22.51 -22.84 -3.24
N ILE A 212 -21.25 -23.27 -3.19
CA ILE A 212 -20.89 -24.71 -3.26
C ILE A 212 -21.42 -25.46 -2.04
N SER A 213 -21.29 -24.89 -0.83
CA SER A 213 -21.88 -25.48 0.38
C SER A 213 -23.39 -25.61 0.28
N ALA A 214 -24.07 -24.58 -0.24
CA ALA A 214 -25.51 -24.61 -0.46
C ALA A 214 -25.91 -25.66 -1.52
N GLN A 215 -25.13 -25.79 -2.59
CA GLN A 215 -25.33 -26.78 -3.64
C GLN A 215 -25.15 -28.21 -3.11
N ASN A 216 -24.11 -28.48 -2.32
CA ASN A 216 -23.90 -29.79 -1.70
C ASN A 216 -25.06 -30.13 -0.75
N ALA A 217 -25.51 -29.18 0.08
CA ALA A 217 -26.66 -29.37 0.95
C ALA A 217 -27.98 -29.55 0.18
N ALA A 218 -28.12 -28.96 -1.01
CA ALA A 218 -29.26 -29.19 -1.90
C ALA A 218 -29.22 -30.62 -2.49
N LEU A 219 -28.05 -31.06 -2.96
CA LEU A 219 -27.83 -32.40 -3.50
C LEU A 219 -28.08 -33.49 -2.45
N ASP A 220 -27.64 -33.28 -1.21
CA ASP A 220 -27.92 -34.19 -0.09
C ASP A 220 -29.42 -34.31 0.20
N ARG A 221 -30.13 -33.19 0.17
CA ARG A 221 -31.60 -33.17 0.33
C ARG A 221 -32.29 -33.88 -0.83
N GLU A 222 -31.79 -33.72 -2.06
CA GLU A 222 -32.31 -34.40 -3.25
C GLU A 222 -32.12 -35.91 -3.17
N ILE A 223 -30.90 -36.37 -2.85
CA ILE A 223 -30.60 -37.80 -2.64
C ILE A 223 -31.54 -38.38 -1.58
N LYS A 224 -31.66 -37.73 -0.43
CA LYS A 224 -32.53 -38.20 0.66
C LYS A 224 -34.00 -38.26 0.25
N ARG A 225 -34.49 -37.28 -0.52
CA ARG A 225 -35.87 -37.29 -1.06
C ARG A 225 -36.08 -38.42 -2.06
N ALA A 226 -35.15 -38.63 -2.98
CA ALA A 226 -35.21 -39.71 -3.97
C ALA A 226 -35.18 -41.09 -3.29
N GLU A 227 -34.36 -41.28 -2.25
CA GLU A 227 -34.33 -42.53 -1.46
C GLU A 227 -35.65 -42.82 -0.74
N LEU A 228 -36.26 -41.80 -0.14
CA LEU A 228 -37.58 -41.94 0.50
C LEU A 228 -38.67 -42.25 -0.53
N ALA A 229 -38.63 -41.58 -1.69
CA ALA A 229 -39.55 -41.85 -2.79
C ALA A 229 -39.41 -43.27 -3.32
N SER A 230 -38.18 -43.78 -3.49
CA SER A 230 -37.93 -45.17 -3.90
C SER A 230 -38.57 -46.13 -2.91
N LYS A 231 -38.30 -45.97 -1.61
CA LYS A 231 -38.89 -46.80 -0.55
C LYS A 231 -40.42 -46.74 -0.50
N SER A 232 -41.04 -45.63 -0.91
CA SER A 232 -42.51 -45.55 -1.00
C SER A 232 -43.06 -46.26 -2.24
N LEU A 233 -42.39 -46.11 -3.38
CA LEU A 233 -42.76 -46.75 -4.65
C LEU A 233 -42.61 -48.27 -4.55
N ASP A 234 -41.51 -48.76 -3.96
CA ASP A 234 -41.27 -50.20 -3.73
C ASP A 234 -42.39 -50.81 -2.87
N ARG A 235 -42.80 -50.11 -1.80
CA ARG A 235 -43.90 -50.55 -0.93
C ARG A 235 -45.27 -50.51 -1.62
N GLN A 236 -45.48 -49.60 -2.56
CA GLN A 236 -46.70 -49.56 -3.38
C GLN A 236 -46.73 -50.71 -4.38
N ALA A 237 -45.64 -50.92 -5.11
CA ALA A 237 -45.52 -52.01 -6.08
C ALA A 237 -45.73 -53.39 -5.44
N GLN A 238 -45.24 -53.60 -4.20
CA GLN A 238 -45.46 -54.84 -3.45
C GLN A 238 -46.93 -55.10 -3.07
N LYS A 239 -47.73 -54.04 -2.87
CA LYS A 239 -49.14 -54.14 -2.47
C LYS A 239 -50.11 -54.11 -3.65
N GLU A 240 -49.65 -53.62 -4.80
CA GLU A 240 -50.46 -53.49 -6.01
C GLU A 240 -50.79 -54.87 -6.58
N THR A 241 -52.04 -55.07 -6.99
CA THR A 241 -52.51 -56.37 -7.54
C THR A 241 -52.86 -56.25 -9.03
N ASP A 242 -53.05 -55.03 -9.54
CA ASP A 242 -53.29 -54.75 -10.95
C ASP A 242 -51.97 -54.74 -11.74
N ASP A 243 -51.88 -55.58 -12.77
CA ASP A 243 -50.68 -55.77 -13.59
C ASP A 243 -50.27 -54.50 -14.35
N LEU A 244 -51.24 -53.72 -14.86
CA LEU A 244 -50.95 -52.48 -15.58
C LEU A 244 -50.39 -51.42 -14.63
N ARG A 245 -50.95 -51.37 -13.42
CA ARG A 245 -50.53 -50.45 -12.35
C ARG A 245 -49.15 -50.81 -11.80
N ARG A 246 -48.83 -52.10 -11.70
CA ARG A 246 -47.48 -52.58 -11.37
C ARG A 246 -46.45 -52.14 -12.40
N GLN A 247 -46.75 -52.28 -13.68
CA GLN A 247 -45.84 -51.88 -14.75
C GLN A 247 -45.54 -50.37 -14.73
N GLU A 248 -46.55 -49.53 -14.47
CA GLU A 248 -46.35 -48.09 -14.26
C GLU A 248 -45.47 -47.77 -13.04
N LEU A 249 -45.67 -48.49 -11.93
CA LEU A 249 -44.88 -48.31 -10.70
C LEU A 249 -43.42 -48.75 -10.90
N GLU A 250 -43.19 -49.84 -11.63
CA GLU A 250 -41.83 -50.31 -11.98
C GLU A 250 -41.09 -49.29 -12.84
N GLN A 251 -41.73 -48.70 -13.85
CA GLN A 251 -41.12 -47.62 -14.64
C GLN A 251 -40.76 -46.41 -13.77
N LYS A 252 -41.61 -46.04 -12.80
CA LYS A 252 -41.32 -44.95 -11.86
C LYS A 252 -40.18 -45.29 -10.90
N ILE A 253 -40.08 -46.54 -10.45
CA ILE A 253 -38.98 -47.01 -9.61
C ILE A 253 -37.67 -46.89 -10.38
N GLU A 254 -37.62 -47.35 -11.62
CA GLU A 254 -36.41 -47.32 -12.44
C GLU A 254 -35.97 -45.88 -12.76
N ALA A 255 -36.92 -45.02 -13.15
CA ALA A 255 -36.64 -43.60 -13.37
C ALA A 255 -36.14 -42.89 -12.10
N ASN A 256 -36.67 -43.24 -10.92
CA ASN A 256 -36.21 -42.67 -9.65
C ASN A 256 -34.83 -43.23 -9.23
N LYS A 257 -34.54 -44.52 -9.52
CA LYS A 257 -33.21 -45.12 -9.32
C LYS A 257 -32.15 -44.44 -10.20
N GLN A 258 -32.46 -44.16 -11.47
CA GLN A 258 -31.56 -43.44 -12.37
C GLN A 258 -31.22 -42.05 -11.82
N LYS A 259 -32.23 -41.26 -11.45
CA LYS A 259 -32.03 -39.93 -10.82
C LYS A 259 -31.20 -40.00 -9.53
N LEU A 260 -31.44 -41.04 -8.72
CA LEU A 260 -30.68 -41.26 -7.50
C LEU A 260 -29.20 -41.57 -7.80
N ASN A 261 -28.92 -42.42 -8.79
CA ASN A 261 -27.56 -42.76 -9.19
C ASN A 261 -26.83 -41.54 -9.76
N GLU A 262 -27.48 -40.77 -10.64
CA GLU A 262 -26.91 -39.53 -11.18
C GLU A 262 -26.60 -38.50 -10.08
N ALA A 263 -27.50 -38.32 -9.11
CA ALA A 263 -27.28 -37.41 -7.98
C ALA A 263 -26.12 -37.88 -7.08
N LYS A 264 -26.01 -39.20 -6.84
CA LYS A 264 -24.91 -39.80 -6.09
C LYS A 264 -23.58 -39.69 -6.83
N GLU A 265 -23.56 -39.90 -8.15
CA GLU A 265 -22.37 -39.73 -8.98
C GLU A 265 -21.89 -38.28 -8.98
N LYS A 266 -22.78 -37.30 -9.18
CA LYS A 266 -22.45 -35.88 -9.09
C LYS A 266 -21.88 -35.50 -7.73
N LYS A 267 -22.44 -36.07 -6.65
CA LYS A 267 -21.91 -35.88 -5.28
C LYS A 267 -20.50 -36.45 -5.17
N ASN A 268 -20.30 -37.70 -5.57
CA ASN A 268 -19.00 -38.39 -5.51
C ASN A 268 -17.92 -37.70 -6.36
N GLN A 269 -18.27 -37.22 -7.55
CA GLN A 269 -17.37 -36.45 -8.42
C GLN A 269 -16.93 -35.15 -7.74
N THR A 270 -17.88 -34.39 -7.18
CA THR A 270 -17.59 -33.13 -6.48
C THR A 270 -16.70 -33.35 -5.25
N GLN A 271 -16.98 -34.41 -4.48
CA GLN A 271 -16.18 -34.77 -3.31
C GLN A 271 -14.76 -35.23 -3.69
N THR A 272 -14.63 -36.04 -4.75
CA THR A 272 -13.34 -36.50 -5.26
C THR A 272 -12.49 -35.33 -5.75
N GLN A 273 -13.06 -34.39 -6.51
CA GLN A 273 -12.35 -33.19 -6.95
C GLN A 273 -11.90 -32.33 -5.77
N ALA A 274 -12.75 -32.16 -4.76
CA ALA A 274 -12.39 -31.44 -3.54
C ALA A 274 -11.26 -32.15 -2.77
N LYS A 275 -11.26 -33.49 -2.72
CA LYS A 275 -10.21 -34.28 -2.09
C LYS A 275 -8.88 -34.18 -2.82
N LEU A 276 -8.88 -34.23 -4.15
CA LEU A 276 -7.68 -34.07 -4.97
C LEU A 276 -7.05 -32.69 -4.78
N ALA A 277 -7.87 -31.63 -4.75
CA ALA A 277 -7.37 -30.28 -4.49
C ALA A 277 -6.79 -30.14 -3.08
N LEU A 278 -7.44 -30.75 -2.08
CA LEU A 278 -6.91 -30.84 -0.71
C LEU A 278 -5.56 -31.56 -0.69
N ASP A 279 -5.45 -32.74 -1.31
CA ASP A 279 -4.23 -33.55 -1.27
C ASP A 279 -3.06 -32.83 -1.92
N ASN A 280 -3.29 -32.21 -3.07
CA ASN A 280 -2.30 -31.35 -3.72
C ASN A 280 -1.89 -30.20 -2.80
N GLY A 281 -2.84 -29.51 -2.17
CA GLY A 281 -2.56 -28.45 -1.20
C GLY A 281 -1.73 -28.92 0.00
N VAL A 282 -2.11 -30.06 0.59
CA VAL A 282 -1.41 -30.66 1.74
C VAL A 282 0.01 -31.07 1.37
N GLN A 283 0.22 -31.71 0.22
CA GLN A 283 1.55 -32.10 -0.25
C GLN A 283 2.47 -30.88 -0.47
N GLN A 284 1.94 -29.77 -0.98
CA GLN A 284 2.72 -28.54 -1.15
C GLN A 284 3.08 -27.90 0.19
N LEU A 285 2.13 -27.87 1.14
CA LEU A 285 2.38 -27.38 2.49
C LEU A 285 3.41 -28.24 3.24
N ASP A 286 3.38 -29.56 3.05
CA ASP A 286 4.38 -30.47 3.61
C ASP A 286 5.78 -30.19 3.02
N ARG A 287 5.88 -29.99 1.70
CA ARG A 287 7.15 -29.59 1.06
C ARG A 287 7.69 -28.28 1.61
N LEU A 288 6.84 -27.26 1.74
CA LEU A 288 7.20 -25.97 2.33
C LEU A 288 7.73 -26.13 3.76
N ALA A 289 7.03 -26.90 4.59
CA ALA A 289 7.45 -27.14 5.96
C ALA A 289 8.78 -27.92 6.02
N GLN A 290 8.99 -28.90 5.14
CA GLN A 290 10.22 -29.69 5.07
C GLN A 290 11.41 -28.84 4.61
N GLU A 291 11.25 -28.05 3.55
CA GLU A 291 12.32 -27.17 3.04
C GLU A 291 12.67 -26.09 4.06
N ALA A 292 11.68 -25.47 4.70
CA ALA A 292 11.91 -24.53 5.79
C ALA A 292 12.62 -25.18 7.00
N LYS A 293 12.28 -26.43 7.36
CA LYS A 293 12.99 -27.21 8.40
C LYS A 293 14.44 -27.48 8.00
N ALA A 294 14.67 -27.92 6.77
CA ALA A 294 16.01 -28.21 6.27
C ALA A 294 16.92 -26.98 6.30
N ILE A 295 16.43 -25.82 5.87
CA ILE A 295 17.17 -24.56 5.91
C ILE A 295 17.41 -24.13 7.36
N ARG A 296 16.38 -24.21 8.21
CA ARG A 296 16.48 -23.86 9.63
C ARG A 296 17.55 -24.71 10.32
N ASP A 297 17.56 -26.02 10.10
CA ASP A 297 18.42 -26.95 10.82
C ASP A 297 19.84 -27.03 10.21
N ASN A 298 20.08 -26.37 9.08
CA ASN A 298 21.38 -26.31 8.45
C ASN A 298 22.42 -25.63 9.38
N PRO A 299 23.54 -26.30 9.72
CA PRO A 299 24.58 -25.73 10.58
C PRO A 299 25.31 -24.55 9.94
N SER A 300 25.26 -24.42 8.62
CA SER A 300 25.89 -23.32 7.86
C SER A 300 24.99 -22.11 7.65
N LEU A 301 23.76 -22.09 8.20
CA LEU A 301 22.81 -20.97 8.05
C LEU A 301 23.38 -19.61 8.48
N TRP A 302 24.30 -19.60 9.43
CA TRP A 302 24.96 -18.37 9.89
C TRP A 302 25.81 -17.69 8.81
N ARG A 303 26.25 -18.44 7.79
CA ARG A 303 27.09 -17.93 6.71
C ARG A 303 26.34 -17.01 5.75
N THR A 304 25.02 -17.14 5.65
CA THR A 304 24.15 -16.25 4.84
C THR A 304 23.51 -15.14 5.66
N THR A 305 23.53 -15.24 6.99
CA THR A 305 22.81 -14.36 7.92
C THR A 305 23.80 -13.65 8.86
N GLY A 306 24.51 -12.63 8.37
CA GLY A 306 25.56 -11.94 9.15
C GLY A 306 26.19 -10.72 8.47
N VAL A 307 27.03 -9.98 9.22
CA VAL A 307 27.63 -8.69 8.83
C VAL A 307 28.27 -8.74 7.43
N PRO A 308 27.87 -7.84 6.50
CA PRO A 308 28.48 -7.77 5.18
C PRO A 308 29.95 -7.35 5.33
N GLY A 309 30.89 -8.22 4.94
CA GLY A 309 32.29 -7.82 4.74
C GLY A 309 33.41 -8.67 5.35
N ARG A 310 33.20 -9.92 5.79
CA ARG A 310 34.33 -10.74 6.32
C ARG A 310 34.69 -12.04 5.60
N PHE A 311 33.92 -12.50 4.62
CA PHE A 311 34.28 -13.66 3.80
C PHE A 311 33.84 -13.42 2.35
N TYR A 312 34.74 -13.59 1.40
CA TYR A 312 34.40 -13.59 -0.03
C TYR A 312 33.54 -14.84 -0.30
N ASN A 313 32.30 -14.66 -0.75
CA ASN A 313 31.48 -15.76 -1.24
C ASN A 313 32.05 -16.23 -2.59
N PHE A 314 32.47 -17.49 -2.66
CA PHE A 314 32.89 -18.15 -3.90
C PHE A 314 31.74 -19.04 -4.38
N PRO A 315 31.38 -19.04 -5.69
CA PRO A 315 30.32 -19.88 -6.23
C PRO A 315 30.44 -21.34 -5.80
N GLY A 316 29.34 -21.93 -5.32
CA GLY A 316 29.31 -23.31 -4.80
C GLY A 316 29.68 -23.42 -3.32
N SER A 317 29.69 -22.31 -2.59
CA SER A 317 29.86 -22.31 -1.14
C SER A 317 28.59 -22.76 -0.42
N ALA A 318 28.74 -23.22 0.83
CA ALA A 318 27.60 -23.52 1.70
C ALA A 318 26.70 -22.30 1.98
N ALA A 319 27.15 -21.07 1.70
CA ALA A 319 26.33 -19.87 1.75
C ALA A 319 25.45 -19.75 0.49
N ASP A 320 26.03 -19.93 -0.70
CA ASP A 320 25.28 -19.89 -1.95
C ASP A 320 24.23 -21.00 -2.05
N ASP A 321 24.52 -22.20 -1.53
CA ASP A 321 23.57 -23.30 -1.46
C ASP A 321 22.35 -22.94 -0.58
N ILE A 322 22.58 -22.28 0.55
CA ILE A 322 21.50 -21.85 1.46
C ILE A 322 20.74 -20.67 0.88
N ASP A 323 21.41 -19.74 0.20
CA ASP A 323 20.75 -18.63 -0.50
C ASP A 323 19.87 -19.15 -1.65
N ALA A 324 20.34 -20.16 -2.39
CA ALA A 324 19.55 -20.84 -3.40
C ALA A 324 18.35 -21.57 -2.80
N GLN A 325 18.50 -22.21 -1.64
CA GLN A 325 17.39 -22.84 -0.90
C GLN A 325 16.39 -21.81 -0.37
N LEU A 326 16.85 -20.67 0.16
CA LEU A 326 15.99 -19.57 0.62
C LEU A 326 15.22 -18.95 -0.55
N GLU A 327 15.87 -18.80 -1.71
CA GLU A 327 15.22 -18.32 -2.93
C GLU A 327 14.23 -19.33 -3.50
N SER A 328 14.57 -20.63 -3.51
CA SER A 328 13.66 -21.73 -3.86
C SER A 328 12.42 -21.75 -2.95
N LEU A 329 12.63 -21.64 -1.64
CA LEU A 329 11.55 -21.59 -0.65
C LEU A 329 10.63 -20.38 -0.89
N ARG A 330 11.21 -19.19 -1.18
CA ARG A 330 10.46 -17.95 -1.43
C ARG A 330 9.68 -18.00 -2.74
N SER A 331 10.34 -18.46 -3.81
CA SER A 331 9.85 -18.34 -5.17
C SER A 331 9.19 -19.64 -5.62
N GLN A 332 9.90 -20.76 -5.76
CA GLN A 332 9.34 -21.98 -6.33
C GLN A 332 8.31 -22.66 -5.41
N THR A 333 8.69 -22.95 -4.16
CA THR A 333 7.82 -23.65 -3.22
C THR A 333 6.71 -22.74 -2.70
N GLY A 334 7.02 -21.48 -2.43
CA GLY A 334 6.04 -20.45 -2.08
C GLY A 334 4.93 -20.31 -3.12
N PHE A 335 5.26 -20.15 -4.40
CA PHE A 335 4.25 -20.04 -5.47
C PHE A 335 3.44 -21.31 -5.64
N ALA A 336 4.08 -22.49 -5.57
CA ALA A 336 3.38 -23.78 -5.69
C ALA A 336 2.34 -23.97 -4.58
N VAL A 337 2.67 -23.57 -3.34
CA VAL A 337 1.70 -23.56 -2.22
C VAL A 337 0.59 -22.55 -2.48
N LEU A 338 0.92 -21.32 -2.85
CA LEU A 338 -0.09 -20.29 -3.11
C LEU A 338 -1.08 -20.72 -4.22
N GLN A 339 -0.59 -21.37 -5.27
CA GLN A 339 -1.42 -21.92 -6.34
C GLN A 339 -2.30 -23.06 -5.81
N ALA A 340 -1.73 -24.02 -5.08
CA ALA A 340 -2.50 -25.13 -4.54
C ALA A 340 -3.54 -24.68 -3.51
N MET A 341 -3.25 -23.66 -2.71
CA MET A 341 -4.22 -23.03 -1.80
C MET A 341 -5.32 -22.29 -2.56
N ARG A 342 -4.98 -21.61 -3.66
CA ARG A 342 -5.97 -20.97 -4.54
C ARG A 342 -6.87 -22.02 -5.23
N ASP A 343 -6.32 -23.16 -5.63
CA ASP A 343 -7.09 -24.24 -6.24
C ASP A 343 -7.97 -24.97 -5.22
N ALA A 344 -7.45 -25.23 -4.01
CA ALA A 344 -8.24 -25.71 -2.89
C ALA A 344 -9.37 -24.73 -2.54
N SER A 345 -9.13 -23.42 -2.63
CA SER A 345 -10.15 -22.40 -2.36
C SER A 345 -11.36 -22.50 -3.29
N LYS A 346 -11.14 -22.83 -4.58
CA LYS A 346 -12.21 -22.96 -5.59
C LYS A 346 -13.20 -24.10 -5.30
N THR A 347 -12.85 -25.03 -4.42
CA THR A 347 -13.66 -26.23 -4.09
C THR A 347 -14.74 -26.00 -3.04
N GLY A 348 -14.75 -24.83 -2.39
CA GLY A 348 -15.91 -24.31 -1.67
C GLY A 348 -15.96 -24.47 -0.14
N GLY A 349 -16.93 -23.77 0.45
CA GLY A 349 -17.42 -23.81 1.85
C GLY A 349 -16.43 -23.51 2.97
N ALA A 350 -15.52 -24.45 3.20
CA ALA A 350 -14.57 -24.44 4.31
C ALA A 350 -13.11 -24.50 3.82
N LEU A 351 -12.85 -25.07 2.65
CA LEU A 351 -11.55 -24.97 1.98
C LEU A 351 -11.38 -23.59 1.34
N GLY A 352 -12.46 -22.99 0.83
CA GLY A 352 -12.50 -21.62 0.29
C GLY A 352 -12.05 -20.52 1.25
N ASN A 353 -12.84 -20.33 2.31
CA ASN A 353 -12.63 -19.24 3.26
C ASN A 353 -11.34 -19.37 4.06
N VAL A 354 -10.99 -20.61 4.45
CA VAL A 354 -9.71 -20.87 5.11
C VAL A 354 -8.58 -20.58 4.13
N SER A 355 -8.59 -21.12 2.91
CA SER A 355 -7.43 -20.97 2.02
C SER A 355 -7.12 -19.52 1.62
N ASN A 356 -8.09 -18.62 1.53
CA ASN A 356 -7.83 -17.22 1.14
C ASN A 356 -7.08 -16.40 2.19
N PHE A 357 -7.55 -16.46 3.45
CA PHE A 357 -6.84 -15.83 4.57
C PHE A 357 -5.42 -16.38 4.67
N GLU A 358 -5.27 -17.67 4.42
CA GLU A 358 -3.99 -18.34 4.53
C GLU A 358 -3.06 -18.08 3.32
N VAL A 359 -3.59 -17.74 2.14
CA VAL A 359 -2.78 -17.23 1.03
C VAL A 359 -2.14 -15.89 1.41
N GLN A 360 -2.92 -14.98 2.01
CA GLN A 360 -2.43 -13.65 2.43
C GLN A 360 -1.40 -13.76 3.56
N GLN A 361 -1.67 -14.59 4.58
CA GLN A 361 -0.74 -14.79 5.69
C GLN A 361 0.53 -15.52 5.25
N LEU A 362 0.45 -16.44 4.29
CA LEU A 362 1.64 -17.08 3.73
C LEU A 362 2.52 -16.06 2.99
N GLN A 363 1.94 -15.20 2.16
CA GLN A 363 2.66 -14.13 1.47
C GLN A 363 3.37 -13.20 2.46
N ALA A 364 2.71 -12.81 3.55
CA ALA A 364 3.30 -12.00 4.60
C ALA A 364 4.48 -12.72 5.31
N ASN A 365 4.36 -14.02 5.55
CA ASN A 365 5.42 -14.82 6.17
C ASN A 365 6.63 -15.02 5.22
N LEU A 366 6.38 -15.27 3.93
CA LEU A 366 7.42 -15.44 2.91
C LEU A 366 8.15 -14.13 2.60
N GLY A 367 7.43 -13.01 2.56
CA GLY A 367 8.01 -11.67 2.36
C GLY A 367 8.92 -11.21 3.51
N ASN A 368 8.77 -11.80 4.69
CA ASN A 368 9.62 -11.53 5.85
C ASN A 368 10.93 -12.33 5.88
N ILE A 369 11.14 -13.25 4.94
CA ILE A 369 12.44 -13.91 4.76
C ILE A 369 13.31 -12.96 3.94
N SER A 370 14.19 -12.18 4.58
CA SER A 370 15.18 -11.37 3.87
C SER A 370 16.58 -11.67 4.40
N GLY A 371 17.59 -11.71 3.51
CA GLY A 371 18.98 -12.04 3.84
C GLY A 371 19.71 -11.01 4.72
N LYS A 372 19.00 -10.00 5.23
CA LYS A 372 19.55 -8.94 6.09
C LYS A 372 19.30 -9.19 7.58
N GLN A 373 18.86 -10.39 7.95
CA GLN A 373 18.46 -10.77 9.31
C GLN A 373 19.55 -11.59 9.99
N SER A 374 19.65 -11.53 11.33
CA SER A 374 20.55 -12.43 12.08
C SER A 374 20.15 -13.90 11.92
N THR A 375 21.06 -14.83 12.17
CA THR A 375 20.78 -16.27 12.11
C THR A 375 19.63 -16.67 13.02
N GLU A 376 19.56 -16.12 14.22
CA GLU A 376 18.47 -16.39 15.17
C GLU A 376 17.13 -15.84 14.67
N ALA A 377 17.13 -14.63 14.09
CA ALA A 377 15.94 -14.03 13.49
C ALA A 377 15.46 -14.85 12.28
N MET A 378 16.38 -15.33 11.44
CA MET A 378 16.09 -16.21 10.32
C MET A 378 15.50 -17.54 10.79
N ARG A 379 16.13 -18.21 11.78
CA ARG A 379 15.60 -19.44 12.39
C ARG A 379 14.19 -19.23 12.95
N LYS A 380 13.94 -18.09 13.61
CA LYS A 380 12.63 -17.74 14.14
C LYS A 380 11.59 -17.55 13.02
N ASN A 381 11.97 -16.92 11.91
CA ASN A 381 11.07 -16.70 10.78
C ASN A 381 10.79 -18.01 10.02
N LEU A 382 11.79 -18.87 9.83
CA LEU A 382 11.60 -20.23 9.29
C LEU A 382 10.67 -21.06 10.19
N ASN A 383 10.83 -20.99 11.52
CA ASN A 383 9.92 -21.62 12.47
C ASN A 383 8.46 -21.13 12.34
N LYS A 384 8.25 -19.82 12.08
CA LYS A 384 6.90 -19.32 11.82
C LYS A 384 6.31 -19.95 10.57
N ILE A 385 7.09 -20.09 9.49
CA ILE A 385 6.64 -20.72 8.24
C ILE A 385 6.29 -22.19 8.44
N ILE A 386 7.12 -22.92 9.19
CA ILE A 386 6.88 -24.33 9.53
C ILE A 386 5.56 -24.49 10.29
N ASN A 387 5.43 -23.79 11.42
CA ASN A 387 4.24 -23.87 12.27
C ASN A 387 2.98 -23.42 11.52
N TYR A 388 3.15 -22.44 10.65
CA TYR A 388 2.08 -21.93 9.81
C TYR A 388 1.62 -23.00 8.80
N ALA A 389 2.53 -23.59 8.04
CA ALA A 389 2.23 -24.62 7.05
C ALA A 389 1.55 -25.84 7.68
N GLU A 390 2.07 -26.32 8.83
CA GLU A 390 1.47 -27.42 9.60
C GLU A 390 0.08 -27.06 10.14
N GLY A 391 -0.09 -25.83 10.61
CA GLY A 391 -1.37 -25.31 11.07
C GLY A 391 -2.42 -25.23 9.97
N VAL A 392 -2.04 -24.71 8.79
CA VAL A 392 -2.89 -24.65 7.60
C VAL A 392 -3.32 -26.06 7.21
N LYS A 393 -2.36 -26.99 7.07
CA LYS A 393 -2.62 -28.39 6.73
C LYS A 393 -3.72 -28.98 7.61
N LYS A 394 -3.65 -28.75 8.94
CA LYS A 394 -4.67 -29.21 9.88
C LYS A 394 -6.03 -28.54 9.61
N ARG A 395 -6.06 -27.20 9.51
CA ARG A 395 -7.30 -26.44 9.31
C ARG A 395 -8.01 -26.81 8.00
N VAL A 396 -7.27 -26.95 6.89
CA VAL A 396 -7.85 -27.33 5.59
C VAL A 396 -8.33 -28.78 5.58
N SER A 397 -7.60 -29.70 6.24
CA SER A 397 -8.04 -31.09 6.39
C SER A 397 -9.30 -31.22 7.26
N ASP A 398 -9.36 -30.49 8.37
CA ASP A 398 -10.53 -30.48 9.27
C ASP A 398 -11.74 -29.79 8.60
N ALA A 399 -11.50 -28.75 7.81
CA ALA A 399 -12.51 -28.12 6.96
C ALA A 399 -13.11 -29.10 5.95
N PHE A 400 -12.28 -29.89 5.26
CA PHE A 400 -12.75 -30.93 4.35
C PHE A 400 -13.62 -31.97 5.08
N LYS A 401 -13.15 -32.52 6.20
CA LYS A 401 -13.90 -33.51 6.99
C LYS A 401 -15.26 -33.01 7.46
N ARG A 402 -15.37 -31.73 7.85
CA ARG A 402 -16.64 -31.12 8.27
C ARG A 402 -17.62 -30.95 7.11
N ASN A 403 -17.12 -30.64 5.92
CA ASN A 403 -17.96 -30.41 4.74
C ASN A 403 -18.33 -31.70 4.00
N TYR A 404 -17.50 -32.74 4.16
CA TYR A 404 -17.67 -34.02 3.50
C TYR A 404 -17.55 -35.18 4.51
N PRO A 405 -18.42 -35.23 5.53
CA PRO A 405 -18.33 -36.23 6.61
C PRO A 405 -18.55 -37.66 6.08
N ASP A 406 -19.33 -37.81 5.01
CA ASP A 406 -19.65 -39.10 4.40
C ASP A 406 -18.71 -39.46 3.24
N PHE A 407 -17.62 -38.70 3.02
CA PHE A 407 -16.69 -39.02 1.94
C PHE A 407 -16.06 -40.40 2.20
N LYS A 408 -16.37 -41.34 1.32
CA LYS A 408 -15.65 -42.60 1.21
C LYS A 408 -14.71 -42.45 0.02
N PRO A 409 -13.39 -42.63 0.20
CA PRO A 409 -12.53 -42.74 -0.97
C PRO A 409 -13.11 -43.83 -1.85
N VAL A 410 -13.16 -43.59 -3.16
CA VAL A 410 -13.39 -44.68 -4.11
C VAL A 410 -12.23 -45.63 -3.87
N GLU A 411 -12.49 -46.74 -3.16
CA GLU A 411 -11.58 -47.87 -3.23
C GLU A 411 -11.46 -48.15 -4.71
N THR A 412 -10.28 -47.93 -5.27
CA THR A 412 -9.94 -48.53 -6.55
C THR A 412 -10.17 -50.01 -6.34
N THR A 413 -11.33 -50.51 -6.77
CA THR A 413 -11.46 -51.92 -7.12
C THR A 413 -10.22 -52.22 -7.91
N GLU A 414 -9.36 -53.08 -7.35
CA GLU A 414 -8.21 -53.61 -8.04
C GLU A 414 -8.65 -53.86 -9.47
N ILE A 415 -8.06 -53.11 -10.39
CA ILE A 415 -8.11 -53.46 -11.79
C ILE A 415 -7.32 -54.76 -11.79
N ASN A 416 -8.00 -55.89 -11.55
CA ASN A 416 -7.48 -57.19 -11.89
C ASN A 416 -7.04 -57.01 -13.34
N ASN A 417 -5.73 -57.08 -13.56
CA ASN A 417 -5.09 -57.04 -14.86
C ASN A 417 -5.88 -57.99 -15.78
N VAL A 418 -6.85 -57.45 -16.52
CA VAL A 418 -7.33 -58.09 -17.71
C VAL A 418 -6.25 -57.76 -18.71
N ASP A 419 -5.34 -58.73 -18.84
CA ASP A 419 -4.35 -58.81 -19.89
C ASP A 419 -5.02 -58.41 -21.21
N SER A 420 -4.78 -57.17 -21.64
CA SER A 420 -5.38 -56.55 -22.81
C SER A 420 -4.69 -57.02 -24.11
N SER A 421 -4.05 -58.19 -24.09
CA SER A 421 -3.34 -58.73 -25.24
C SER A 421 -4.15 -59.73 -26.09
N ASN A 422 -5.42 -60.03 -25.77
CA ASN A 422 -6.18 -61.04 -26.50
C ASN A 422 -7.68 -60.79 -26.76
N ILE A 423 -8.17 -59.54 -26.66
CA ILE A 423 -9.54 -59.25 -27.14
C ILE A 423 -9.42 -58.79 -28.60
N SER A 424 -9.76 -59.69 -29.53
CA SER A 424 -9.91 -59.39 -30.95
C SER A 424 -10.97 -58.29 -31.15
N ASP A 425 -10.71 -57.35 -32.06
CA ASP A 425 -11.58 -56.21 -32.38
C ASP A 425 -13.04 -56.61 -32.68
N ASP A 426 -13.29 -57.87 -33.08
CA ASP A 426 -14.62 -58.42 -33.33
C ASP A 426 -15.49 -58.55 -32.05
N GLU A 427 -14.90 -58.73 -30.86
CA GLU A 427 -15.65 -58.83 -29.59
C GLU A 427 -16.14 -57.46 -29.08
N LEU A 428 -15.45 -56.37 -29.45
CA LEU A 428 -15.86 -55.02 -29.08
C LEU A 428 -17.07 -54.54 -29.90
N LEU A 429 -17.22 -55.01 -31.13
CA LEU A 429 -18.34 -54.59 -32.00
C LEU A 429 -19.69 -55.17 -31.56
N ASN A 430 -19.71 -56.40 -31.02
CA ASN A 430 -20.96 -57.08 -30.61
C ASN A 430 -21.52 -56.59 -29.25
N LYS A 431 -20.74 -55.84 -28.47
CA LYS A 431 -21.14 -55.34 -27.15
C LYS A 431 -21.83 -53.96 -27.20
N TYR A 432 -21.58 -53.18 -28.25
CA TYR A 432 -22.00 -51.78 -28.34
C TYR A 432 -22.97 -51.46 -29.49
N LEU A 433 -23.41 -52.46 -30.26
CA LEU A 433 -24.49 -52.29 -31.23
C LEU A 433 -25.70 -53.14 -30.81
N PRO A 434 -26.90 -52.54 -30.61
CA PRO A 434 -28.11 -53.30 -30.39
C PRO A 434 -28.51 -54.00 -31.69
N ARG A 435 -28.90 -55.27 -31.61
CA ARG A 435 -29.58 -55.96 -32.71
C ARG A 435 -30.98 -55.43 -32.93
#